data_AF-A0A371GIN8-F1
#
_entry.id   AF-A0A371GIN8-F1
#
_cell.length_a   1.000
_cell.length_b   1.000
_cell.length_c   1.000
_cell.angle_alpha   90.00
_cell.angle_beta   90.00
_cell.angle_gamma   90.00
#
_symmetry.space_group_name_H-M   'P 1'
#
loop_
_entity.id
_entity.type
_entity.pdbx_description
1 polymer ?
#
loop_
_entity_poly.entity_id
_entity_poly.type
_entity_poly.pdbx_seq_one_letter_code
_entity_poly.pdbx_strand_id
1 'polypeptide(L)' 'MKDPDSYKIIEEFCCRMTGTLKEWYHNLGVVRQNQLHELGTSAVVLGALHEEFIGDGAIIDRKIKQEYFEMRCCSI' A
#
# COMPACT_ATOMS: atom_id res chain seq x y z
N MET A 1 -11.34 7.60 -20.21
CA MET A 1 -9.98 8.02 -20.59
C MET A 1 -9.08 6.84 -20.29
N LYS A 2 -8.41 6.24 -21.29
CA LYS A 2 -7.36 5.25 -20.99
C LYS A 2 -6.25 6.04 -20.31
N ASP A 3 -6.02 5.74 -19.04
CA ASP A 3 -4.95 6.33 -18.26
C ASP A 3 -3.62 6.12 -19.03
N PRO A 4 -2.70 7.10 -19.06
CA PRO A 4 -1.36 6.92 -19.65
C PRO A 4 -0.79 5.57 -19.21
N ASP A 5 -0.30 4.78 -20.18
CA ASP A 5 0.12 3.37 -20.06
C ASP A 5 0.43 2.97 -18.62
N SER A 6 -0.60 2.56 -17.86
CA SER A 6 -0.50 2.47 -16.40
C SER A 6 0.54 1.45 -15.96
N TYR A 7 0.82 0.48 -16.84
CA TYR A 7 1.95 -0.41 -16.74
C TYR A 7 3.27 0.35 -16.58
N LYS A 8 3.58 1.33 -17.45
CA LYS A 8 4.82 2.13 -17.38
C LYS A 8 4.88 2.98 -16.11
N ILE A 9 3.75 3.52 -15.66
CA ILE A 9 3.70 4.31 -14.43
C ILE A 9 4.03 3.43 -13.22
N ILE A 10 3.45 2.23 -13.16
CA ILE A 10 3.71 1.26 -12.10
C ILE A 10 5.16 0.78 -12.19
N GLU A 11 5.68 0.55 -13.39
CA GLU A 11 7.06 0.18 -13.62
C GLU A 11 8.04 1.24 -13.13
N GLU A 12 7.86 2.50 -13.51
CA GLU A 12 8.68 3.61 -13.03
C GLU A 12 8.59 3.77 -11.51
N PHE A 13 7.39 3.61 -10.94
CA PHE A 13 7.18 3.66 -9.50
C PHE A 13 7.98 2.53 -8.81
N CYS A 14 7.84 1.30 -9.28
CA CYS A 14 8.53 0.14 -8.71
C CYS A 14 10.06 0.28 -8.81
N CYS A 15 10.57 0.78 -9.94
CA CYS A 15 11.99 1.06 -10.14
C CYS A 15 12.56 2.11 -9.18
N ARG A 16 11.73 3.05 -8.71
CA ARG A 16 12.12 4.13 -7.79
C ARG A 16 11.95 3.78 -6.32
N MET A 17 11.38 2.62 -5.98
CA MET A 17 11.29 2.18 -4.60
C MET A 17 12.69 2.01 -4.00
N THR A 18 12.81 2.30 -2.71
CA THR A 18 14.05 2.20 -1.94
C THR A 18 13.82 1.52 -0.60
N GLY A 19 14.89 1.05 0.04
CA GLY A 19 14.83 0.42 1.36
C GLY A 19 13.92 -0.82 1.38
N THR A 20 13.14 -0.96 2.45
CA THR A 20 12.27 -2.12 2.69
C THR A 20 11.28 -2.39 1.55
N LEU A 21 10.73 -1.34 0.91
CA LEU A 21 9.83 -1.49 -0.24
C LEU A 21 10.52 -2.13 -1.44
N LYS A 22 11.78 -1.73 -1.72
CA LYS A 22 12.57 -2.29 -2.82
C LYS A 22 12.91 -3.76 -2.56
N GLU A 23 13.31 -4.08 -1.34
CA GLU A 23 13.64 -5.45 -0.92
C GLU A 23 12.41 -6.35 -0.98
N TRP A 24 11.28 -5.91 -0.43
CA TRP A 24 10.00 -6.60 -0.52
C TRP A 24 9.63 -6.89 -1.98
N TYR A 25 9.65 -5.87 -2.84
CA TYR A 25 9.30 -6.05 -4.25
C TYR A 25 10.22 -7.05 -4.97
N HIS A 26 11.53 -7.01 -4.71
CA HIS A 26 12.46 -8.01 -5.26
C HIS A 26 12.15 -9.44 -4.76
N ASN A 27 11.71 -9.57 -3.52
CA ASN A 27 11.41 -10.85 -2.89
C ASN A 27 10.02 -11.43 -3.27
N LEU A 28 9.16 -10.67 -3.96
CA LEU A 28 7.87 -11.15 -4.46
C LEU A 28 7.99 -12.29 -5.49
N GLY A 29 9.11 -12.33 -6.22
CA GLY A 29 9.28 -13.20 -7.38
C GLY A 29 8.53 -12.71 -8.62
N VAL A 30 8.93 -13.21 -9.79
CA VAL A 30 8.52 -12.68 -11.11
C VAL A 30 7.00 -12.67 -11.31
N VAL A 31 6.30 -13.73 -10.86
CA VAL A 31 4.85 -13.83 -11.04
C VAL A 31 4.10 -12.75 -10.27
N ARG A 32 4.43 -12.54 -8.99
CA ARG A 32 3.77 -11.53 -8.15
C ARG A 32 4.17 -10.12 -8.53
N GLN A 33 5.40 -9.92 -9.01
CA GLN A 33 5.80 -8.64 -9.60
C GLN A 33 4.91 -8.31 -10.80
N ASN A 34 4.76 -9.23 -11.76
CA ASN A 34 3.90 -9.02 -12.93
C ASN A 34 2.44 -8.74 -12.54
N GLN A 35 1.89 -9.48 -11.56
CA GLN A 35 0.55 -9.22 -11.03
C GLN A 35 0.42 -7.78 -10.51
N LEU A 36 1.46 -7.25 -9.85
CA LEU A 36 1.46 -5.88 -9.35
C LEU A 36 1.37 -4.86 -10.50
N HIS A 37 2.08 -5.08 -11.62
CA HIS A 37 1.98 -4.24 -12.83
C HIS A 37 0.62 -4.36 -13.51
N GLU A 38 -0.01 -5.53 -13.44
CA GLU A 38 -1.31 -5.82 -14.03
C GLU A 38 -2.50 -5.32 -13.19
N LEU A 39 -2.27 -4.81 -11.96
CA LEU A 39 -3.32 -4.21 -11.10
C LEU A 39 -4.01 -2.99 -11.74
N GLY A 40 -3.45 -2.47 -12.83
CA GLY A 40 -4.15 -1.60 -13.76
C GLY A 40 -4.07 -0.12 -13.44
N THR A 41 -4.19 0.31 -12.18
CA THR A 41 -4.01 1.73 -11.80
C THR A 41 -3.06 1.89 -10.62
N SER A 42 -2.36 3.02 -10.58
CA SER A 42 -1.46 3.37 -9.47
C SER A 42 -2.19 3.39 -8.11
N ALA A 43 -3.45 3.79 -8.09
CA ALA A 43 -4.27 3.78 -6.88
C ALA A 43 -4.45 2.38 -6.29
N VAL A 44 -4.67 1.36 -7.14
CA VAL A 44 -4.81 -0.03 -6.71
C VAL A 44 -3.48 -0.58 -6.19
N VAL A 45 -2.36 -0.25 -6.86
CA VAL A 45 -1.01 -0.62 -6.39
C VAL A 45 -0.70 -0.01 -5.03
N LEU A 46 -1.01 1.28 -4.83
CA LEU A 46 -0.84 1.95 -3.54
C LEU A 46 -1.73 1.32 -2.46
N GLY A 47 -2.94 0.90 -2.79
CA GLY A 47 -3.81 0.14 -1.89
C GLY A 47 -3.20 -1.19 -1.45
N ALA A 48 -2.65 -1.97 -2.38
CA ALA A 48 -1.98 -3.23 -2.08
C ALA A 48 -0.74 -3.03 -1.18
N LEU A 49 0.05 -1.98 -1.43
CA LEU A 49 1.17 -1.61 -0.56
C LEU A 49 0.72 -1.21 0.83
N HIS A 50 -0.36 -0.41 0.93
CA HIS A 50 -0.90 -0.01 2.21
C HIS A 50 -1.34 -1.24 3.02
N GLU A 51 -2.08 -2.17 2.41
CA GLU A 51 -2.53 -3.39 3.08
C GLU A 51 -1.36 -4.29 3.53
N GLU A 52 -0.34 -4.47 2.69
CA GLU A 52 0.83 -5.30 3.00
C GLU A 52 1.65 -4.76 4.18
N PHE A 53 1.90 -3.45 4.21
CA PHE A 53 2.84 -2.85 5.18
C PHE A 53 2.17 -2.27 6.42
N ILE A 54 0.96 -1.76 6.27
CA ILE A 54 0.23 -1.06 7.33
C ILE A 54 -0.91 -1.94 7.83
N GLY A 55 -1.58 -2.66 6.93
CA GLY A 55 -2.77 -3.46 7.21
C GLY A 55 -4.05 -2.78 6.71
N ASP A 56 -5.21 -3.32 7.09
CA ASP A 56 -6.52 -2.73 6.75
C ASP A 56 -6.65 -1.34 7.39
N GLY A 57 -6.60 -0.30 6.56
CA GLY A 57 -6.70 1.08 6.99
C GLY A 57 -7.98 1.40 7.77
N ALA A 58 -9.10 0.72 7.48
CA ALA A 58 -10.34 0.91 8.20
C ALA A 58 -10.27 0.32 9.61
N ILE A 59 -9.57 -0.80 9.79
CA ILE A 59 -9.33 -1.40 11.11
C ILE A 59 -8.40 -0.50 11.94
N ILE A 60 -7.35 0.03 11.32
CA ILE A 60 -6.37 0.91 11.98
C ILE A 60 -7.02 2.23 12.39
N ASP A 61 -7.80 2.86 11.51
CA ASP A 61 -8.54 4.09 11.82
C ASP A 61 -9.54 3.89 12.96
N ARG A 62 -10.27 2.76 12.96
CA ARG A 62 -11.15 2.40 14.09
C ARG A 62 -10.38 2.26 15.40
N LYS A 63 -9.21 1.60 15.37
CA LYS A 63 -8.38 1.38 16.56
C LYS A 63 -7.83 2.69 17.11
N ILE A 64 -7.31 3.57 16.24
CA ILE A 64 -6.83 4.91 16.63
C ILE A 64 -7.95 5.74 17.27
N LYS A 65 -9.16 5.72 16.68
CA LYS A 65 -10.32 6.40 17.24
C LYS A 65 -10.70 5.84 18.60
N GLN A 66 -10.72 4.51 18.74
CA GLN A 66 -11.02 3.86 20.01
C GLN A 66 -10.02 4.24 21.10
N GLU A 67 -8.71 4.15 20.82
CA GLU A 67 -7.63 4.53 21.74
C GLU A 67 -7.75 6.00 22.16
N TYR A 68 -8.09 6.90 21.22
CA TYR A 68 -8.34 8.30 21.52
C TYR A 68 -9.49 8.50 22.50
N PHE A 69 -10.61 7.80 22.31
CA PHE A 69 -11.75 7.88 23.24
C PHE A 69 -11.40 7.30 24.61
N GLU A 70 -10.68 6.18 24.67
CA GLU A 70 -10.25 5.56 25.93
C GLU A 70 -9.30 6.48 26.72
N MET A 71 -8.35 7.13 26.05
CA MET A 71 -7.47 8.13 26.67
C MET A 71 -8.26 9.31 27.27
N ARG A 72 -9.36 9.71 26.63
CA ARG A 72 -10.25 10.76 27.15
C ARG A 72 -11.12 10.31 28.31
N CYS A 73 -11.52 9.04 28.34
CA CYS A 73 -12.31 8.48 29.44
C CYS A 73 -11.52 8.32 30.75
N CYS A 74 -10.20 8.15 30.67
CA CYS A 74 -9.33 8.03 31.86
C CYS A 74 -8.85 9.38 32.43
N SER A 75 -9.40 10.51 31.97
CA SER A 75 -9.04 11.87 32.41
C SER A 75 -9.93 12.41 33.55
N ILE A 76 -10.52 11.54 34.38
CA ILE A 76 -11.40 11.91 35.51
C ILE A 76 -10.67 11.69 36.84
#